data_AF-A0A2T4ZCG2-F1
#
_entry.id   AF-A0A2T4ZCG2-F1
#
_cell.length_a   1.000
_cell.length_b   1.000
_cell.length_c   1.000
_cell.angle_alpha   90.00
_cell.angle_beta   90.00
_cell.angle_gamma   90.00
#
_symmetry.space_group_name_H-M   'P 1'
#
loop_
_entity.id
_entity.type
_entity.pdbx_description
1 polymer ?
#
loop_
_entity_poly.entity_id
_entity_poly.type
_entity_poly.pdbx_seq_one_letter_code
_entity_poly.pdbx_strand_id
1 'polypeptide(L)' 'MQKYDATYQMGGTTIHIVAPRITEEERQRRLNEVQRVIRLIWIEIHQK' A
#
# COMPACT_ATOMS: atom_id res chain seq x y z
N MET A 1 -4.54 -8.56 22.56
CA MET A 1 -5.38 -7.45 22.02
C MET A 1 -4.87 -7.09 20.63
N GLN A 2 -5.73 -7.10 19.62
CA GLN A 2 -5.35 -6.57 18.30
C GLN A 2 -5.12 -5.06 18.42
N LYS A 3 -3.98 -4.59 17.89
CA LYS A 3 -3.59 -3.18 17.90
C LYS A 3 -4.02 -2.60 16.56
N TYR A 4 -5.05 -1.76 16.57
CA TYR A 4 -5.54 -1.06 15.39
C TYR A 4 -4.69 0.19 15.15
N ASP A 5 -4.41 0.51 13.89
CA ASP A 5 -3.60 1.66 13.48
C ASP A 5 -4.45 2.93 13.40
N ALA A 6 -5.72 2.79 13.02
CA ALA A 6 -6.72 3.85 13.15
C ALA A 6 -8.09 3.27 13.53
N THR A 7 -8.93 4.09 14.17
CA THR A 7 -10.32 3.75 14.47
C THR A 7 -11.21 4.94 14.14
N TYR A 8 -12.28 4.70 13.38
CA TYR A 8 -13.26 5.71 13.02
C TYR A 8 -14.63 5.32 13.54
N GLN A 9 -15.44 6.30 13.92
CA GLN A 9 -16.85 6.11 14.20
C GLN A 9 -17.71 6.83 13.17
N MET A 10 -18.70 6.11 12.64
CA MET A 10 -19.67 6.63 11.69
C MET A 10 -21.06 6.17 12.16
N GLY A 11 -21.82 7.10 12.75
CA GLY A 11 -23.09 6.78 13.41
C GLY A 11 -22.90 5.77 14.54
N GLY A 12 -23.58 4.61 14.44
CA GLY A 12 -23.46 3.49 15.38
C GLY A 12 -22.37 2.46 15.01
N THR A 13 -21.60 2.69 13.95
CA THR A 13 -20.60 1.73 13.46
C THR A 13 -19.18 2.20 13.81
N THR A 14 -18.36 1.25 14.29
CA THR A 14 -16.92 1.45 14.51
C THR A 14 -16.14 0.75 13.40
N ILE A 15 -15.26 1.48 12.72
CA ILE A 15 -14.37 0.97 11.67
C ILE A 15 -12.96 0.92 12.24
N HIS A 16 -12.31 -0.24 12.18
CA HIS A 16 -10.91 -0.41 12.58
C HIS A 16 -10.03 -0.58 11.35
N ILE A 17 -9.03 0.30 11.18
CA ILE A 17 -7.99 0.16 10.16
C ILE A 17 -6.81 -0.58 10.77
N VAL A 18 -6.39 -1.64 10.10
CA VAL A 18 -5.17 -2.38 10.40
C VAL A 18 -4.25 -2.23 9.22
N ALA A 19 -3.16 -1.49 9.40
CA ALA A 19 -2.08 -1.45 8.45
C ALA A 19 -1.41 -2.84 8.43
N PRO A 20 -1.10 -3.37 7.24
CA PRO A 20 -0.38 -4.63 7.16
C PRO A 20 1.00 -4.45 7.80
N ARG A 21 1.31 -5.31 8.78
CA ARG A 21 2.63 -5.36 9.40
C ARG A 21 3.60 -6.05 8.43
N ILE A 22 4.15 -5.28 7.51
CA ILE A 22 5.21 -5.74 6.60
C ILE A 22 6.56 -5.34 7.16
N THR A 23 7.58 -6.17 6.91
CA THR A 23 8.96 -5.82 7.24
C THR A 23 9.48 -4.74 6.29
N GLU A 24 10.61 -4.14 6.64
CA GLU A 24 11.30 -3.18 5.79
C GLU A 24 11.67 -3.80 4.43
N GLU A 25 12.16 -5.04 4.45
CA GLU A 25 12.55 -5.78 3.26
C GLU A 25 11.36 -6.03 2.33
N GLU A 26 10.21 -6.43 2.89
CA GLU A 26 8.98 -6.63 2.12
C GLU A 26 8.45 -5.30 1.56
N ARG A 27 8.55 -4.21 2.33
CA ARG A 27 8.21 -2.87 1.85
C ARG A 27 9.07 -2.49 0.66
N GLN A 28 10.38 -2.67 0.75
CA GLN A 28 11.31 -2.34 -0.33
C GLN A 28 11.06 -3.20 -1.58
N ARG A 29 10.76 -4.49 -1.40
CA ARG A 29 10.40 -5.39 -2.50
C ARG A 29 9.18 -4.88 -3.28
N ARG A 30 8.11 -4.50 -2.58
CA ARG A 30 6.89 -3.95 -3.21
C ARG A 30 7.16 -2.64 -3.93
N LEU A 31 7.94 -1.74 -3.33
CA LEU A 31 8.30 -0.46 -3.96
C LEU A 31 9.10 -0.66 -5.26
N ASN A 32 10.06 -1.58 -5.25
CA ASN A 32 10.86 -1.90 -6.44
C ASN A 32 9.97 -2.46 -7.57
N GLU A 33 8.97 -3.28 -7.23
CA GLU A 33 8.02 -3.82 -8.19
C GLU A 33 7.14 -2.71 -8.81
N VAL A 34 6.61 -1.81 -7.97
CA VAL A 34 5.84 -0.65 -8.44
C VAL A 34 6.67 0.23 -9.37
N GLN A 35 7.92 0.54 -8.98
CA GLN A 35 8.84 1.32 -9.83
C GLN A 35 9.10 0.65 -11.18
N ARG A 36 9.26 -0.69 -11.20
CA ARG A 36 9.44 -1.46 -12.43
C ARG A 36 8.24 -1.31 -13.35
N VAL A 37 7.02 -1.44 -12.82
CA VAL A 37 5.78 -1.30 -13.60
C VAL A 37 5.64 0.12 -14.15
N ILE A 38 5.87 1.15 -13.32
CA ILE A 38 5.85 2.55 -13.76
C ILE A 38 6.81 2.77 -14.93
N ARG A 39 8.04 2.24 -14.83
CA ARG A 39 9.03 2.36 -15.90
C ARG A 39 8.56 1.69 -17.20
N LEU A 40 7.95 0.50 -17.12
CA LEU A 40 7.43 -0.20 -18.29
C LEU A 40 6.34 0.62 -18.99
N ILE A 41 5.38 1.14 -18.22
CA ILE A 41 4.31 2.00 -18.74
C ILE A 41 4.90 3.27 -19.38
N TRP A 42 5.89 3.90 -18.73
CA TRP A 42 6.54 5.08 -19.28
C TRP A 42 7.21 4.81 -20.63
N ILE A 43 7.96 3.72 -20.73
CA ILE A 43 8.62 3.30 -21.98
C ILE A 43 7.57 3.05 -23.07
N GLU A 44 6.48 2.35 -22.76
CA GLU A 44 5.41 2.06 -23.72
C GLU A 44 4.77 3.35 -24.26
N ILE A 45 4.55 4.34 -23.39
CA ILE A 45 3.95 5.63 -23.78
C ILE A 45 4.91 6.44 -24.67
N HIS A 46 6.21 6.43 -24.39
CA HIS A 46 7.18 7.33 -25.04
C HIS A 46 7.92 6.72 -26.24
N GLN A 47 7.71 5.43 -26.55
CA GLN A 47 8.28 4.77 -27.73
C GLN A 47 7.27 4.53 -28.85
N LYS A 48 6.10 5.18 -28.80
CA LYS A 48 5.13 5.29 -29.91
C LYS A 48 5.21 6.68 -30.53
#